data_AF-A0A4Y7U582-F1
#
_entry.id   AF-A0A4Y7U582-F1
#
_cell.length_a   1.000
_cell.length_b   1.000
_cell.length_c   1.000
_cell.angle_alpha   90.00
_cell.angle_beta   90.00
_cell.angle_gamma   90.00
#
_symmetry.space_group_name_H-M   'P 1'
#
loop_
_entity.id
_entity.type
_entity.pdbx_description
1 polymer ?
#
loop_
_entity_poly.entity_id
_entity_poly.type
_entity_poly.pdbx_seq_one_letter_code
_entity_poly.pdbx_strand_id
1 'polypeptide(L)'
;IRKEVSWTDNYWASANYPFAYKMRITDGKQNFYLLRLADIMLIKAEALAQTEDIEGAMALVNQVRARVELPKISAANKANALDLILKERKMELAFEGHRWFDLKRTGKAIEILSKQKDGNGVILPYAGNLNQNRLLWPVPQTKKDANPNLTQNPGY
;
A
#
# COMPACT_ATOMS: atom_id res chain seq x y z
N ILE A 1 -20.33 1.87 1.85
CA ILE A 1 -21.02 3.14 2.19
C ILE A 1 -19.97 4.24 2.19
N ARG A 2 -20.03 5.20 1.25
CA ARG A 2 -19.09 6.33 1.19
C ARG A 2 -19.59 7.35 2.22
N LYS A 3 -18.86 7.52 3.33
CA LYS A 3 -19.18 8.59 4.29
C LYS A 3 -19.01 9.93 3.59
N GLU A 4 -19.96 10.84 3.79
CA GLU A 4 -19.82 12.21 3.33
C GLU A 4 -18.58 12.86 3.96
N VAL A 5 -17.87 13.63 3.15
CA VAL A 5 -16.63 14.28 3.57
C VAL A 5 -16.93 15.76 3.76
N SER A 6 -16.89 16.20 5.02
CA SER A 6 -17.26 17.56 5.44
C SER A 6 -16.20 18.64 5.13
N TRP A 7 -15.10 18.28 4.47
CA TRP A 7 -14.03 19.19 4.10
C TRP A 7 -13.78 19.13 2.59
N THR A 8 -13.33 20.24 2.03
CA THR A 8 -13.01 20.46 0.62
C THR A 8 -11.60 21.03 0.53
N ASP A 9 -10.85 20.66 -0.51
CA ASP A 9 -9.56 21.29 -0.83
C ASP A 9 -9.77 22.65 -1.53
N ASN A 10 -8.76 23.52 -1.52
CA ASN A 10 -8.84 24.86 -2.12
C ASN A 10 -9.17 24.86 -3.62
N TYR A 11 -8.87 23.77 -4.33
CA TYR A 11 -9.06 23.67 -5.78
C TYR A 11 -10.16 22.68 -6.18
N TRP A 12 -10.58 21.79 -5.27
CA TRP A 12 -11.43 20.65 -5.60
C TRP A 12 -12.52 20.42 -4.56
N ALA A 13 -13.79 20.64 -4.95
CA ALA A 13 -14.95 20.46 -4.08
C ALA A 13 -15.24 18.99 -3.75
N SER A 14 -15.51 18.67 -2.48
CA SER A 14 -15.85 17.31 -2.02
C SER A 14 -17.17 16.78 -2.57
N ALA A 15 -18.05 17.68 -3.02
CA ALA A 15 -19.26 17.33 -3.78
C ALA A 15 -18.93 16.66 -5.12
N ASN A 16 -17.78 17.01 -5.73
CA ASN A 16 -17.38 16.53 -7.05
C ASN A 16 -16.31 15.43 -7.00
N TYR A 17 -15.47 15.42 -5.95
CA TYR A 17 -14.30 14.54 -5.87
C TYR A 17 -14.24 13.75 -4.55
N PRO A 18 -13.80 12.48 -4.59
CA PRO A 18 -13.52 11.71 -3.38
C PRO A 18 -12.25 12.19 -2.69
N PHE A 19 -12.31 12.30 -1.36
CA PHE A 19 -11.23 12.79 -0.53
C PHE A 19 -10.85 11.79 0.57
N ALA A 20 -9.55 11.61 0.79
CA ALA A 20 -9.03 10.71 1.80
C ALA A 20 -8.88 11.42 3.15
N TYR A 21 -9.62 10.97 4.15
CA TYR A 21 -9.71 11.64 5.45
C TYR A 21 -8.43 11.69 6.31
N LYS A 22 -7.28 11.24 5.80
CA LYS A 22 -5.99 11.17 6.52
C LYS A 22 -5.09 12.38 6.35
N MET A 23 -5.27 13.18 5.30
CA MET A 23 -4.44 14.36 5.01
C MET A 23 -5.31 15.57 4.65
N ARG A 24 -5.89 16.20 5.67
CA ARG A 24 -6.96 17.21 5.51
C ARG A 24 -6.48 18.67 5.46
N ILE A 25 -5.23 18.95 5.86
CA ILE A 25 -4.72 20.31 6.09
C ILE A 25 -3.30 20.38 5.52
N THR A 26 -2.97 21.45 4.80
CA THR A 26 -1.67 21.64 4.12
C THR A 26 -0.77 22.64 4.85
N ASP A 27 -1.03 22.92 6.12
CA ASP A 27 -0.34 23.94 6.93
C ASP A 27 0.91 23.40 7.67
N GLY A 28 1.26 22.14 7.43
CA GLY A 28 2.40 21.47 8.06
C GLY A 28 2.17 21.01 9.50
N LYS A 29 0.97 21.17 10.09
CA LYS A 29 0.66 20.79 11.48
C LYS A 29 -0.02 19.43 11.62
N GLN A 30 -0.09 18.66 10.53
CA GLN A 30 -0.76 17.37 10.54
C GLN A 30 0.08 16.32 11.28
N ASN A 31 -0.59 15.46 12.05
CA ASN A 31 0.05 14.29 12.64
C ASN A 31 0.25 13.22 11.57
N PHE A 32 1.48 12.76 11.41
CA PHE A 32 1.81 11.63 10.55
C PHE A 32 1.96 10.37 11.39
N TYR A 33 1.20 9.33 11.07
CA TYR A 33 1.35 8.04 11.73
C TYR A 33 2.56 7.32 11.13
N LEU A 34 3.62 7.16 11.94
CA LEU A 34 4.73 6.26 11.58
C LEU A 34 4.36 4.80 11.83
N LEU A 35 3.65 4.55 12.93
CA LEU A 35 3.12 3.24 13.32
C LEU A 35 1.76 3.42 13.96
N ARG A 36 0.86 2.47 13.73
CA ARG A 36 -0.43 2.41 14.40
C ARG A 36 -0.93 0.98 14.52
N LEU A 37 -1.86 0.77 15.45
CA LEU A 37 -2.34 -0.56 15.82
C LEU A 37 -2.82 -1.40 14.63
N ALA A 38 -3.56 -0.82 13.69
CA ALA A 38 -4.07 -1.59 12.55
C ALA A 38 -2.96 -2.12 11.63
N ASP A 39 -1.84 -1.39 11.49
CA ASP A 39 -0.69 -1.90 10.72
C ASP A 39 -0.11 -3.13 11.42
N ILE A 40 0.14 -3.05 12.74
CA ILE A 40 0.64 -4.18 13.55
C ILE A 40 -0.31 -5.38 13.49
N MET A 41 -1.61 -5.16 13.59
CA MET A 41 -2.61 -6.22 13.48
C MET A 41 -2.57 -6.91 12.11
N LEU A 42 -2.44 -6.14 11.03
CA LEU A 42 -2.40 -6.70 9.68
C LEU A 42 -1.05 -7.36 9.36
N ILE A 43 0.07 -6.88 9.91
CA ILE A 43 1.36 -7.58 9.84
C ILE A 43 1.28 -8.91 10.58
N LYS A 44 0.68 -8.93 11.79
CA LYS A 44 0.45 -10.17 12.54
C LYS A 44 -0.46 -11.13 11.77
N ALA A 45 -1.55 -10.63 11.16
CA ALA A 45 -2.43 -11.44 10.32
C ALA A 45 -1.67 -12.10 9.16
N GLU A 46 -0.77 -11.34 8.51
CA GLU A 46 0.07 -11.88 7.44
C GLU A 46 1.01 -12.98 7.95
N ALA A 47 1.65 -12.78 9.10
CA ALA A 47 2.51 -13.79 9.72
C ALA A 47 1.74 -15.08 10.06
N LEU A 48 0.54 -14.96 10.63
CA LEU A 48 -0.34 -16.10 10.92
C LEU A 48 -0.73 -16.86 9.65
N ALA A 49 -1.11 -16.14 8.58
CA ALA A 49 -1.41 -16.77 7.30
C ALA A 49 -0.18 -17.47 6.70
N GLN A 50 1.03 -16.94 6.90
CA GLN A 50 2.26 -17.60 6.46
C GLN A 50 2.54 -18.91 7.20
N THR A 51 2.19 -18.99 8.48
CA THR A 51 2.26 -20.21 9.30
C THR A 51 0.99 -21.05 9.23
N GLU A 52 0.14 -20.82 8.23
CA GLU A 52 -1.09 -21.58 7.93
C GLU A 52 -2.20 -21.48 8.99
N ASP A 53 -2.10 -20.54 9.93
CA ASP A 53 -3.20 -20.16 10.82
C ASP A 53 -4.12 -19.16 10.11
N ILE A 54 -4.96 -19.69 9.22
CA ILE A 54 -5.89 -18.90 8.41
C ILE A 54 -7.01 -18.29 9.27
N GLU A 55 -7.50 -19.03 10.26
CA GLU A 55 -8.57 -18.56 11.14
C GLU A 55 -8.10 -17.37 11.98
N GLY A 56 -6.94 -17.48 12.63
CA GLY A 56 -6.34 -16.41 13.41
C GLY A 56 -5.99 -15.19 12.54
N ALA A 57 -5.50 -15.41 11.32
CA ALA A 57 -5.26 -14.33 10.36
C ALA A 57 -6.55 -13.57 10.01
N MET A 58 -7.62 -14.30 9.68
CA MET A 58 -8.90 -13.70 9.31
C MET A 58 -9.62 -13.06 10.49
N ALA A 59 -9.43 -13.53 11.72
CA ALA A 59 -9.93 -12.87 12.92
C ALA A 59 -9.39 -11.43 13.05
N LEU A 60 -8.08 -11.24 12.87
CA LEU A 60 -7.44 -9.91 12.94
C LEU A 60 -7.89 -8.98 11.82
N VAL A 61 -7.97 -9.48 10.58
CA VAL A 61 -8.50 -8.71 9.44
C VAL A 61 -9.94 -8.30 9.69
N ASN A 62 -10.77 -9.21 10.18
CA ASN A 62 -12.17 -8.91 10.49
C ASN A 62 -12.33 -7.93 11.65
N GLN A 63 -11.38 -7.85 12.58
CA GLN A 63 -11.36 -6.82 13.62
C GLN A 63 -11.13 -5.42 13.02
N VAL A 64 -10.22 -5.29 12.04
CA VAL A 64 -10.01 -4.03 11.31
C VAL A 64 -11.26 -3.64 10.52
N ARG A 65 -11.86 -4.61 9.82
CA ARG A 65 -13.08 -4.40 9.02
C ARG A 65 -14.28 -4.01 9.86
N ALA A 66 -14.47 -4.65 11.02
CA ALA A 66 -15.58 -4.38 11.93
C ALA A 66 -15.56 -2.95 12.48
N ARG A 67 -14.36 -2.37 12.73
CA ARG A 67 -14.20 -0.98 13.18
C ARG A 67 -14.85 0.03 12.21
N VAL A 68 -14.95 -0.32 10.93
CA VAL A 68 -15.53 0.50 9.88
C VAL A 68 -16.81 -0.12 9.29
N GLU A 69 -17.45 -1.01 10.06
CA GLU A 69 -18.75 -1.63 9.72
C GLU A 69 -18.75 -2.40 8.40
N LEU A 70 -17.59 -2.92 7.98
CA LEU A 70 -17.50 -3.76 6.80
C LEU A 70 -17.85 -5.22 7.14
N PRO A 71 -18.53 -5.95 6.24
CA PRO A 71 -18.82 -7.36 6.43
C PRO A 71 -17.55 -8.18 6.68
N LYS A 72 -17.67 -9.22 7.52
CA LYS A 72 -16.60 -10.19 7.72
C LYS A 72 -16.29 -10.92 6.42
N ILE A 73 -15.04 -11.34 6.27
CA ILE A 73 -14.55 -12.16 5.17
C ILE A 73 -13.86 -13.41 5.71
N SER A 74 -13.79 -14.44 4.89
CA SER A 74 -13.02 -15.66 5.13
C SER A 74 -12.10 -15.93 3.96
N ALA A 75 -11.07 -16.74 4.19
CA ALA A 75 -10.14 -17.18 3.15
C ALA A 75 -10.23 -18.70 2.98
N ALA A 76 -10.16 -19.17 1.73
CA ALA A 76 -10.24 -20.60 1.41
C ALA A 76 -8.92 -21.34 1.66
N ASN A 77 -7.78 -20.65 1.55
CA ASN A 77 -6.44 -21.21 1.71
C ASN A 77 -5.43 -20.08 1.98
N LYS A 78 -4.18 -20.46 2.26
CA LYS A 78 -3.07 -19.52 2.54
C LYS A 78 -2.89 -18.46 1.47
N ALA A 79 -2.86 -18.84 0.18
CA ALA A 79 -2.66 -17.88 -0.90
C ALA A 79 -3.79 -16.85 -0.95
N ASN A 80 -5.04 -17.31 -0.84
CA ASN A 80 -6.20 -16.43 -0.77
C ASN A 80 -6.18 -15.53 0.47
N ALA A 81 -5.74 -16.03 1.63
CA ALA A 81 -5.60 -15.23 2.85
C ALA A 81 -4.57 -14.10 2.66
N LEU A 82 -3.40 -14.40 2.10
CA LEU A 82 -2.35 -13.40 1.83
C LEU A 82 -2.83 -12.31 0.87
N ASP A 83 -3.56 -12.67 -0.19
CA ASP A 83 -4.13 -11.69 -1.12
C ASP A 83 -5.21 -10.81 -0.47
N LEU A 84 -6.07 -11.40 0.37
CA LEU A 84 -7.07 -10.65 1.14
C LEU A 84 -6.43 -9.70 2.14
N ILE A 85 -5.38 -10.14 2.84
CA ILE A 85 -4.61 -9.30 3.78
C ILE A 85 -3.93 -8.16 3.04
N LEU A 86 -3.26 -8.43 1.91
CA LEU A 86 -2.61 -7.39 1.09
C LEU A 86 -3.64 -6.36 0.56
N LYS A 87 -4.84 -6.82 0.21
CA LYS A 87 -5.95 -5.95 -0.18
C LYS A 87 -6.46 -5.12 1.00
N GLU A 88 -6.63 -5.70 2.17
CA GLU A 88 -7.05 -4.96 3.36
C GLU A 88 -6.00 -3.92 3.76
N ARG A 89 -4.70 -4.27 3.77
CA ARG A 89 -3.59 -3.33 3.98
C ARG A 89 -3.62 -2.16 3.02
N LYS A 90 -3.88 -2.40 1.72
CA LYS A 90 -4.03 -1.34 0.72
C LYS A 90 -5.10 -0.33 1.12
N MET A 91 -6.26 -0.81 1.55
CA MET A 91 -7.41 0.03 1.86
C MET A 91 -7.22 0.74 3.21
N GLU A 92 -6.81 -0.01 4.22
CA GLU A 92 -6.65 0.46 5.59
C GLU A 92 -5.50 1.47 5.69
N LEU A 93 -4.36 1.22 5.04
CA LEU A 93 -3.14 2.03 5.13
C LEU A 93 -2.91 2.93 3.90
N ALA A 94 -3.98 3.20 3.13
CA ALA A 94 -3.90 4.13 2.00
C ALA A 94 -3.34 5.48 2.45
N PHE A 95 -2.38 6.02 1.69
CA PHE A 95 -1.69 7.29 1.94
C PHE A 95 -0.80 7.35 3.20
N GLU A 96 -0.42 6.20 3.77
CA GLU A 96 0.50 6.13 4.94
C GLU A 96 1.90 5.59 4.56
N GLY A 97 2.29 5.61 3.29
CA GLY A 97 3.64 5.22 2.86
C GLY A 97 3.93 3.72 2.78
N HIS A 98 2.97 2.83 3.10
CA HIS A 98 3.22 1.38 3.11
C HIS A 98 3.18 0.71 1.74
N ARG A 99 2.38 1.21 0.79
CA ARG A 99 1.99 0.45 -0.41
C ARG A 99 3.16 -0.03 -1.27
N TRP A 100 4.17 0.81 -1.46
CA TRP A 100 5.35 0.45 -2.26
C TRP A 100 6.13 -0.71 -1.61
N PHE A 101 6.37 -0.61 -0.30
CA PHE A 101 7.12 -1.61 0.45
C PHE A 101 6.36 -2.94 0.56
N ASP A 102 5.05 -2.87 0.81
CA ASP A 102 4.19 -4.06 0.83
C ASP A 102 4.23 -4.82 -0.49
N LEU A 103 4.14 -4.11 -1.61
CA LEU A 103 4.19 -4.74 -2.93
C LEU A 103 5.57 -5.30 -3.29
N LYS A 104 6.64 -4.62 -2.90
CA LYS A 104 8.00 -5.11 -3.12
C LYS A 104 8.29 -6.38 -2.33
N ARG A 105 8.02 -6.37 -1.02
CA ARG A 105 8.35 -7.51 -0.14
C ARG A 105 7.51 -8.75 -0.44
N THR A 106 6.31 -8.59 -0.98
CA THR A 106 5.43 -9.69 -1.38
C THR A 106 5.66 -10.16 -2.82
N GLY A 107 6.56 -9.52 -3.57
CA GLY A 107 6.78 -9.82 -5.00
C GLY A 107 5.64 -9.39 -5.94
N LYS A 108 4.63 -8.69 -5.42
CA LYS A 108 3.43 -8.27 -6.16
C LYS A 108 3.57 -6.94 -6.90
N ALA A 109 4.71 -6.25 -6.76
CA ALA A 109 4.93 -4.92 -7.34
C ALA A 109 4.71 -4.88 -8.86
N ILE A 110 5.41 -5.73 -9.61
CA ILE A 110 5.28 -5.74 -11.08
C ILE A 110 3.87 -6.20 -11.49
N GLU A 111 3.37 -7.29 -10.90
CA GLU A 111 2.04 -7.86 -11.21
C GLU A 111 0.91 -6.84 -11.10
N ILE A 112 0.98 -5.96 -10.11
CA ILE A 112 -0.09 -5.00 -9.79
C ILE A 112 0.16 -3.64 -10.43
N LEU A 113 1.38 -3.10 -10.32
CA LEU A 113 1.66 -1.73 -10.74
C LEU A 113 1.79 -1.58 -12.25
N SER A 114 2.22 -2.61 -12.99
CA SER A 114 2.34 -2.52 -14.46
C SER A 114 0.99 -2.39 -15.18
N LYS A 115 -0.11 -2.69 -14.48
CA LYS A 115 -1.48 -2.65 -15.01
C LYS A 115 -2.24 -1.36 -14.68
N GLN A 116 -1.60 -0.41 -13.99
CA GLN A 116 -2.29 0.81 -13.56
C GLN A 116 -2.56 1.75 -14.74
N LYS A 117 -3.77 2.28 -14.77
CA LYS A 117 -4.29 3.14 -15.83
C LYS A 117 -4.79 4.47 -15.25
N ASP A 118 -4.80 5.50 -16.08
CA ASP A 118 -5.46 6.76 -15.77
C ASP A 118 -7.00 6.67 -15.91
N GLY A 119 -7.68 7.79 -15.71
CA GLY A 119 -9.15 7.88 -15.82
C GLY A 119 -9.69 7.63 -17.23
N ASN A 120 -8.86 7.72 -18.26
CA ASN A 120 -9.21 7.44 -19.65
C ASN A 120 -8.87 5.99 -20.06
N GLY A 121 -8.38 5.17 -19.12
CA GLY A 121 -8.00 3.78 -19.37
C GLY A 121 -6.64 3.60 -20.04
N VAL A 122 -5.83 4.65 -20.11
CA VAL A 122 -4.47 4.61 -20.67
C VAL A 122 -3.48 4.16 -19.60
N ILE A 123 -2.57 3.25 -19.97
CA ILE A 123 -1.52 2.77 -19.04
C ILE A 123 -0.65 3.95 -18.60
N LEU A 124 -0.44 4.06 -17.29
CA LEU A 124 0.38 5.14 -16.73
C LEU A 124 1.84 4.99 -17.21
N PRO A 125 2.55 6.10 -17.52
CA PRO A 125 3.92 6.02 -18.04
C PRO A 125 4.90 5.22 -17.16
N TYR A 126 4.77 5.32 -15.83
CA TYR A 126 5.59 4.53 -14.91
C TYR A 126 5.23 3.03 -14.97
N ALA A 127 3.96 2.70 -15.19
CA ALA A 127 3.46 1.33 -15.17
C ALA A 127 3.98 0.56 -16.39
N GLY A 128 3.97 1.20 -17.57
CA GLY A 128 4.49 0.62 -18.81
C GLY A 128 6.00 0.35 -18.79
N ASN A 129 6.75 1.03 -17.92
CA ASN A 129 8.21 0.91 -17.81
C ASN A 129 8.68 0.10 -16.59
N LEU A 130 7.75 -0.44 -15.79
CA LEU A 130 8.10 -1.14 -14.57
C LEU A 130 8.62 -2.56 -14.86
N ASN A 131 9.84 -2.84 -14.42
CA ASN A 131 10.49 -4.15 -14.53
C ASN A 131 11.32 -4.45 -13.25
N GLN A 132 11.95 -5.63 -13.20
CA GLN A 132 12.70 -6.08 -12.03
C GLN A 132 13.81 -5.10 -11.60
N ASN A 133 14.53 -4.52 -12.56
CA ASN A 133 15.61 -3.56 -12.30
C ASN A 133 15.08 -2.28 -11.65
N ARG A 134 13.86 -1.86 -12.01
CA ARG A 134 13.20 -0.65 -11.49
C ARG A 134 12.60 -0.82 -10.09
N LEU A 135 12.74 -1.99 -9.45
CA LEU A 135 12.31 -2.19 -8.07
C LEU A 135 13.34 -1.67 -7.05
N LEU A 136 14.59 -1.51 -7.44
CA LEU A 136 15.66 -0.94 -6.61
C LEU A 136 16.05 0.44 -7.14
N TRP A 137 16.36 1.37 -6.25
CA TRP A 137 16.88 2.67 -6.66
C TRP A 137 18.35 2.56 -7.08
N PRO A 138 18.81 3.39 -8.04
CA PRO A 138 20.22 3.43 -8.36
C PRO A 138 21.03 3.86 -7.14
N VAL A 139 22.19 3.22 -6.97
CA VAL A 139 23.22 3.76 -6.08
C VAL A 139 23.67 5.10 -6.68
N PRO A 140 23.71 6.21 -5.90
CA PRO A 140 24.16 7.49 -6.42
C PRO A 140 25.56 7.43 -7.01
N GLN A 141 25.77 7.98 -8.21
CA GLN A 141 27.03 7.86 -8.95
C GLN A 141 28.22 8.41 -8.15
N THR A 142 28.04 9.53 -7.46
CA THR A 142 29.07 10.13 -6.59
C THR A 142 29.52 9.20 -5.46
N LYS A 143 28.65 8.29 -4.99
CA LYS A 143 29.00 7.29 -3.97
C LYS A 143 29.75 6.11 -4.57
N LYS A 144 29.47 5.73 -5.83
CA LYS A 144 30.24 4.73 -6.57
C LYS A 144 31.63 5.24 -6.89
N ASP A 145 31.75 6.47 -7.39
CA ASP A 145 33.04 7.08 -7.74
C ASP A 145 33.97 7.19 -6.52
N ALA A 146 33.39 7.44 -5.33
CA ALA A 146 34.13 7.55 -4.08
C ALA A 146 34.53 6.20 -3.45
N ASN A 147 33.90 5.09 -3.82
CA ASN A 147 34.17 3.78 -3.23
C ASN A 147 34.22 2.69 -4.32
N PRO A 148 35.43 2.26 -4.74
CA PRO A 148 35.57 1.26 -5.80
C PRO A 148 35.00 -0.12 -5.45
N ASN A 149 34.74 -0.40 -4.17
CA ASN A 149 34.09 -1.64 -3.72
C ASN A 149 32.55 -1.58 -3.85
N LEU A 150 31.97 -0.43 -4.20
CA LEU A 150 30.53 -0.25 -4.30
C LEU A 150 30.03 -0.56 -5.71
N THR A 151 29.30 -1.66 -5.84
CA THR A 151 28.68 -2.07 -7.11
C THR A 151 27.31 -1.44 -7.31
N GLN A 152 26.90 -1.31 -8.57
CA GLN A 152 25.58 -0.78 -8.93
C GLN A 152 24.49 -1.85 -8.84
N ASN A 153 23.24 -1.43 -8.60
CA ASN A 153 22.07 -2.28 -8.71
C ASN A 153 21.82 -2.63 -10.19
N PRO A 154 21.34 -3.85 -10.51
CA PRO A 154 21.09 -4.26 -11.88
C PRO A 154 20.22 -3.27 -12.67
N GLY A 155 20.64 -2.94 -13.90
CA GLY A 155 19.92 -2.06 -14.82
C GLY A 155 20.17 -0.55 -14.67
N TYR A 156 21.20 -0.15 -13.91
CA TYR A 156 21.65 1.24 -13.74
C TYR A 156 23.17 1.38 -13.89
#